data_AF-A0A973E9Z0-F1
#
_entry.id   AF-A0A973E9Z0-F1
#
_cell.length_a   1.000
_cell.length_b   1.000
_cell.length_c   1.000
_cell.angle_alpha   90.00
_cell.angle_beta   90.00
_cell.angle_gamma   90.00
#
_symmetry.space_group_name_H-M   'P 1'
#
loop_
_entity.id
_entity.type
_entity.pdbx_description
1 polymer ?
#
loop_
_entity_poly.entity_id
_entity_poly.type
_entity_poly.pdbx_seq_one_letter_code
_entity_poly.pdbx_strand_id
1 'polypeptide(L)'
;MDKGRLEKYLYENVASVFWSAVLLIGGVIFVIYYALIGYMPDFDLKSSVTITAAASVTSIVIIIMMLIMMVFAGSFWRGVWEFLGDNSELKRYWLEGSASSGFRNLLIWFSIPLFTVYVSLGLSLFLGNWCWMLTLGLVALMYLFYLCLYSGFGVVKGGKEFVFLVAATFCSAVFIFFPLYLVFRLSVVEFESISDRSWFLGFLSAMFIVFINTASASPQGASSPYAKEFVLGLMAIVMIFISFGRFDRIPYGVMEIYKFGNIEASELVLKREGCELFKSLEINVLDKDGGLCVVKDVLILSRLGREAYLEVDRDDLESLKLTLSSSSIASWTLRESQGDES
;
A
#
# COMPACT_ATOMS: atom_id res chain seq x y z
N MET A 1 -26.59 14.65 25.22
CA MET A 1 -25.89 13.53 25.88
C MET A 1 -24.78 14.13 26.73
N ASP A 2 -24.70 13.76 28.01
CA ASP A 2 -23.80 14.43 28.96
C ASP A 2 -22.34 14.03 28.70
N LYS A 3 -21.46 15.00 28.44
CA LYS A 3 -20.08 14.76 27.94
C LYS A 3 -19.28 13.85 28.87
N GLY A 4 -19.46 14.01 30.18
CA GLY A 4 -18.80 13.19 31.20
C GLY A 4 -19.25 11.73 31.22
N ARG A 5 -20.49 11.42 30.80
CA ARG A 5 -20.95 10.03 30.68
C ARG A 5 -20.35 9.33 29.46
N LEU A 6 -20.17 10.04 28.35
CA LEU A 6 -19.54 9.49 27.15
C LEU A 6 -18.07 9.16 27.43
N GLU A 7 -17.31 10.10 28.01
CA GLU A 7 -15.90 9.88 28.36
C GLU A 7 -15.75 8.68 29.31
N LYS A 8 -16.57 8.62 30.38
CA LYS A 8 -16.56 7.48 31.31
C LYS A 8 -16.85 6.15 30.60
N TYR A 9 -17.84 6.11 29.71
CA TYR A 9 -18.15 4.89 28.94
C TYR A 9 -16.99 4.47 28.03
N LEU A 10 -16.35 5.42 27.34
CA LEU A 10 -15.20 5.15 26.48
C LEU A 10 -14.02 4.57 27.26
N TYR A 11 -13.72 5.11 28.45
CA TYR A 11 -12.65 4.61 29.30
C TYR A 11 -12.96 3.25 29.94
N GLU A 12 -14.21 3.01 30.32
CA GLU A 12 -14.61 1.71 30.89
C GLU A 12 -14.72 0.61 29.83
N ASN A 13 -14.93 0.97 28.56
CA ASN A 13 -15.21 0.02 27.47
C ASN A 13 -14.25 0.13 26.29
N VAL A 14 -13.00 0.52 26.51
CA VAL A 14 -11.98 0.74 25.45
C VAL A 14 -11.94 -0.41 24.45
N ALA A 15 -11.94 -1.66 24.92
CA ALA A 15 -11.90 -2.83 24.06
C ALA A 15 -13.16 -2.96 23.18
N SER A 16 -14.35 -2.79 23.76
CA SER A 16 -15.61 -2.90 23.01
C SER A 16 -15.75 -1.77 21.99
N VAL A 17 -15.37 -0.54 22.35
CA VAL A 17 -15.37 0.62 21.46
C VAL A 17 -14.38 0.41 20.32
N PHE A 18 -13.17 -0.05 20.63
CA PHE A 18 -12.16 -0.38 19.63
C PHE A 18 -12.70 -1.44 18.65
N TRP A 19 -13.20 -2.58 19.14
CA TRP A 19 -13.77 -3.63 18.30
C TRP A 19 -14.96 -3.15 17.47
N SER A 20 -15.83 -2.31 18.03
CA SER A 20 -16.98 -1.75 17.30
C SER A 20 -16.51 -0.83 16.17
N ALA A 21 -15.49 -0.01 16.40
CA ALA A 21 -14.91 0.85 15.37
C ALA A 21 -14.23 0.01 14.26
N VAL A 22 -13.49 -1.04 14.65
CA VAL A 22 -12.88 -1.99 13.70
C VAL A 22 -13.93 -2.63 12.81
N LEU A 23 -14.98 -3.20 13.41
CA LEU A 23 -16.08 -3.84 12.68
C LEU A 23 -16.83 -2.86 11.78
N LEU A 24 -17.03 -1.62 12.23
CA LEU A 24 -17.64 -0.57 11.43
C LEU A 24 -16.80 -0.26 10.19
N ILE A 25 -15.48 -0.11 10.35
CA ILE A 25 -14.57 0.16 9.22
C ILE A 25 -14.59 -0.98 8.20
N GLY A 26 -14.44 -2.23 8.64
CA GLY A 26 -14.49 -3.34 7.68
C GLY A 26 -15.88 -3.56 7.09
N GLY A 27 -16.95 -3.31 7.85
CA GLY A 27 -18.32 -3.31 7.34
C GLY A 27 -18.50 -2.30 6.22
N VAL A 28 -17.96 -1.09 6.37
CA VAL A 28 -17.94 -0.07 5.31
C VAL A 28 -17.16 -0.55 4.08
N ILE A 29 -15.99 -1.17 4.24
CA ILE A 29 -15.20 -1.74 3.12
C ILE A 29 -16.02 -2.79 2.37
N PHE A 30 -16.73 -3.67 3.10
CA PHE A 30 -17.65 -4.66 2.53
C PHE A 30 -18.78 -4.01 1.73
N VAL A 31 -19.44 -3.01 2.31
CA VAL A 31 -20.55 -2.30 1.64
C VAL A 31 -20.06 -1.59 0.38
N ILE A 32 -18.89 -0.96 0.43
CA ILE A 32 -18.28 -0.31 -0.75
C ILE A 32 -18.01 -1.35 -1.84
N TYR A 33 -17.43 -2.50 -1.50
CA TYR A 33 -17.18 -3.56 -2.49
C TYR A 33 -18.47 -3.97 -3.23
N TYR A 34 -19.51 -4.30 -2.47
CA TYR A 34 -20.78 -4.78 -3.02
C TYR A 34 -21.53 -3.69 -3.79
N ALA A 35 -21.40 -2.43 -3.37
CA ALA A 35 -21.90 -1.30 -4.14
C ALA A 35 -21.17 -1.13 -5.48
N LEU A 36 -19.85 -1.33 -5.52
CA LEU A 36 -19.04 -1.22 -6.75
C LEU A 36 -19.37 -2.31 -7.77
N ILE A 37 -19.61 -3.55 -7.33
CA ILE A 37 -19.99 -4.65 -8.24
C ILE A 37 -21.49 -4.68 -8.57
N GLY A 38 -22.30 -3.83 -7.93
CA GLY A 38 -23.74 -3.74 -8.16
C GLY A 38 -24.54 -4.97 -7.70
N TYR A 39 -24.03 -5.71 -6.72
CA TYR A 39 -24.64 -6.94 -6.20
C TYR A 39 -24.63 -6.92 -4.67
N MET A 40 -25.68 -7.40 -4.03
CA MET A 40 -25.75 -7.54 -2.58
C MET A 40 -26.12 -8.98 -2.23
N PRO A 41 -25.22 -9.78 -1.65
CA PRO A 41 -25.50 -11.17 -1.37
C PRO A 41 -26.45 -11.32 -0.18
N ASP A 42 -27.13 -12.47 -0.14
CA ASP A 42 -27.88 -12.91 1.03
C ASP A 42 -26.94 -13.26 2.18
N PHE A 43 -26.79 -12.30 3.08
CA PHE A 43 -25.94 -12.41 4.25
C PHE A 43 -26.66 -13.13 5.40
N ASP A 44 -26.14 -14.28 5.82
CA ASP A 44 -26.37 -14.76 7.19
C ASP A 44 -25.59 -13.84 8.15
N LEU A 45 -26.28 -13.12 9.03
CA LEU A 45 -25.69 -12.18 9.97
C LEU A 45 -24.52 -12.79 10.74
N LYS A 46 -24.62 -14.07 11.13
CA LYS A 46 -23.58 -14.74 11.91
C LYS A 46 -22.29 -14.96 11.09
N SER A 47 -22.43 -15.47 9.88
CA SER A 47 -21.30 -15.67 8.95
C SER A 47 -20.67 -14.33 8.56
N SER A 48 -21.52 -13.34 8.27
CA SER A 48 -21.11 -12.01 7.81
C SER A 48 -20.32 -11.23 8.85
N VAL A 49 -20.72 -11.31 10.12
CA VAL A 49 -19.96 -10.69 11.22
C VAL A 49 -18.57 -11.31 11.35
N THR A 50 -18.47 -12.63 11.25
CA THR A 50 -17.17 -13.35 11.37
C THR A 50 -16.23 -12.96 10.22
N ILE A 51 -16.76 -12.92 9.00
CA ILE A 51 -16.05 -12.54 7.79
C ILE A 51 -15.62 -11.07 7.83
N THR A 52 -16.54 -10.17 8.21
CA THR A 52 -16.26 -8.75 8.37
C THR A 52 -15.20 -8.52 9.43
N ALA A 53 -15.26 -9.25 10.56
CA ALA A 53 -14.25 -9.17 11.61
C ALA A 53 -12.85 -9.54 11.09
N ALA A 54 -12.73 -10.67 10.38
CA ALA A 54 -11.45 -11.10 9.82
C ALA A 54 -10.88 -10.07 8.84
N ALA A 55 -11.69 -9.63 7.88
CA ALA A 55 -11.31 -8.60 6.92
C ALA A 55 -10.95 -7.26 7.56
N SER A 56 -11.68 -6.85 8.60
CA SER A 56 -11.39 -5.63 9.36
C SER A 56 -10.02 -5.70 10.01
N VAL A 57 -9.71 -6.83 10.67
CA VAL A 57 -8.41 -7.06 11.32
C VAL A 57 -7.29 -6.99 10.28
N THR A 58 -7.43 -7.68 9.15
CA THR A 58 -6.43 -7.66 8.08
C THR A 58 -6.27 -6.29 7.46
N SER A 59 -7.38 -5.57 7.20
CA SER A 59 -7.34 -4.20 6.69
C SER A 59 -6.61 -3.26 7.64
N ILE A 60 -6.86 -3.39 8.95
CA ILE A 60 -6.16 -2.60 9.97
C ILE A 60 -4.68 -2.92 10.01
N VAL A 61 -4.31 -4.22 9.97
CA VAL A 61 -2.90 -4.62 9.92
C VAL A 61 -2.21 -4.04 8.68
N ILE A 62 -2.83 -4.14 7.51
CA ILE A 62 -2.33 -3.56 6.26
C ILE A 62 -2.18 -2.04 6.38
N ILE A 63 -3.20 -1.33 6.88
CA ILE A 63 -3.16 0.12 7.08
C ILE A 63 -2.06 0.51 8.07
N ILE A 64 -1.92 -0.18 9.19
CA ILE A 64 -0.87 0.09 10.18
C ILE A 64 0.52 -0.17 9.59
N MET A 65 0.71 -1.28 8.86
CA MET A 65 1.97 -1.56 8.18
C MET A 65 2.29 -0.48 7.15
N MET A 66 1.31 -0.05 6.35
CA MET A 66 1.47 1.07 5.42
C MET A 66 1.84 2.36 6.16
N LEU A 67 1.15 2.70 7.25
CA LEU A 67 1.41 3.90 8.04
C LEU A 67 2.86 3.93 8.53
N ILE A 68 3.32 2.81 9.10
CA ILE A 68 4.70 2.67 9.57
C ILE A 68 5.66 2.82 8.39
N MET A 69 5.45 2.08 7.29
CA MET A 69 6.32 2.14 6.11
C MET A 69 6.46 3.56 5.54
N MET A 70 5.39 4.37 5.57
CA MET A 70 5.41 5.73 5.02
C MET A 70 6.30 6.71 5.78
N VAL A 71 6.56 6.49 7.07
CA VAL A 71 7.33 7.42 7.94
C VAL A 71 8.60 6.80 8.51
N PHE A 72 8.84 5.51 8.25
CA PHE A 72 9.89 4.76 8.92
C PHE A 72 11.30 5.32 8.65
N ALA A 73 11.58 5.74 7.40
CA ALA A 73 12.88 6.32 7.06
C ALA A 73 13.15 7.61 7.84
N GLY A 74 12.14 8.49 7.96
CA GLY A 74 12.23 9.71 8.76
C GLY A 74 12.34 9.45 10.25
N SER A 75 11.54 8.52 10.78
CA SER A 75 11.54 8.14 12.19
C SER A 75 12.87 7.50 12.61
N PHE A 76 13.45 6.67 11.74
CA PHE A 76 14.78 6.10 11.94
C PHE A 76 15.84 7.19 12.02
N TRP A 77 15.83 8.15 11.09
CA TRP A 77 16.76 9.28 11.10
C TRP A 77 16.60 10.19 12.32
N ARG A 78 15.37 10.33 12.82
CA ARG A 78 15.11 11.01 14.10
C ARG A 78 15.78 10.29 15.27
N GLY A 79 15.68 8.96 15.32
CA GLY A 79 16.37 8.15 16.33
C GLY A 79 17.90 8.28 16.27
N VAL A 80 18.46 8.47 15.07
CA VAL A 80 19.89 8.76 14.88
C VAL A 80 20.30 10.08 15.54
N TRP A 81 19.46 11.12 15.47
CA TRP A 81 19.72 12.39 16.19
C TRP A 81 19.68 12.26 17.71
N GLU A 82 18.78 11.41 18.22
CA GLU A 82 18.70 11.12 19.65
C GLU A 82 19.91 10.31 20.12
N PHE A 83 20.36 9.33 19.32
CA PHE A 83 21.52 8.51 19.61
C PHE A 83 22.85 9.28 19.63
N LEU A 84 23.04 10.23 18.70
CA LEU A 84 24.24 11.09 18.68
C LEU A 84 24.39 11.95 19.95
N GLY A 85 23.28 12.21 20.65
CA GLY A 85 23.27 12.98 21.90
C GLY A 85 23.65 14.45 21.72
N ASP A 86 23.55 15.23 22.80
CA ASP A 86 23.76 16.69 22.75
C ASP A 86 25.24 17.10 22.61
N ASN A 87 26.15 16.16 22.83
CA ASN A 87 27.60 16.39 22.73
C ASN A 87 28.12 16.31 21.28
N SER A 88 27.28 15.90 20.32
CA SER A 88 27.69 15.78 18.91
C SER A 88 27.82 17.16 18.27
N GLU A 89 29.01 17.47 17.76
CA GLU A 89 29.28 18.73 17.02
C GLU A 89 28.39 18.83 15.78
N LEU A 90 28.05 17.70 15.18
CA LEU A 90 27.25 17.63 13.96
C LEU A 90 25.76 17.84 14.22
N LYS A 91 25.22 17.25 15.30
CA LYS A 91 23.87 17.56 15.80
C LYS A 91 23.77 19.06 16.10
N ARG A 92 24.79 19.61 16.77
CA ARG A 92 24.86 21.03 17.13
C ARG A 92 24.89 21.95 15.90
N TYR A 93 25.71 21.63 14.91
CA TYR A 93 25.77 22.36 13.63
C TYR A 93 24.41 22.41 12.91
N TRP A 94 23.57 21.38 13.07
CA TRP A 94 22.26 21.31 12.43
C TRP A 94 21.12 21.89 13.27
N LEU A 95 21.23 21.83 14.60
CA LEU A 95 20.17 22.24 15.53
C LEU A 95 20.33 23.65 16.09
N GLU A 96 21.55 24.15 16.29
CA GLU A 96 21.78 25.48 16.87
C GLU A 96 21.64 26.62 15.86
N GLY A 97 21.49 26.30 14.57
CA GLY A 97 21.17 27.28 13.55
C GLY A 97 19.72 27.78 13.63
N SER A 98 19.38 28.77 12.80
CA SER A 98 17.98 29.12 12.55
C SER A 98 17.18 27.89 12.07
N ALA A 99 15.89 27.82 12.39
CA ALA A 99 15.02 26.72 11.96
C ALA A 99 15.07 26.48 10.44
N SER A 100 15.24 27.55 9.64
CA SER A 100 15.38 27.47 8.19
C SER A 100 16.70 26.83 7.75
N SER A 101 17.82 27.12 8.42
CA SER A 101 19.11 26.47 8.14
C SER A 101 19.11 24.99 8.50
N GLY A 102 18.49 24.61 9.63
CA GLY A 102 18.34 23.21 10.03
C GLY A 102 17.51 22.42 9.02
N PHE A 103 16.36 22.97 8.60
CA PHE A 103 15.53 22.35 7.57
C PHE A 103 16.23 22.23 6.22
N ARG A 104 16.95 23.27 5.79
CA ARG A 104 17.74 23.25 4.53
C ARG A 104 18.82 22.17 4.57
N ASN A 105 19.54 22.03 5.68
CA ASN A 105 20.56 20.99 5.83
C ASN A 105 19.94 19.59 5.78
N LEU A 106 18.78 19.40 6.43
CA LEU A 106 18.02 18.16 6.37
C LEU A 106 17.58 17.86 4.93
N LEU A 107 17.13 18.85 4.18
CA LEU A 107 16.75 18.69 2.78
C LEU A 107 17.94 18.23 1.91
N ILE A 108 19.11 18.85 2.09
CA ILE A 108 20.33 18.56 1.33
C ILE A 108 20.85 17.15 1.64
N TRP A 109 20.96 16.81 2.92
CA TRP A 109 21.67 15.58 3.35
C TRP A 109 20.78 14.35 3.47
N PHE A 110 19.47 14.53 3.69
CA PHE A 110 18.52 13.45 3.82
C PHE A 110 17.62 13.35 2.59
N SER A 111 16.96 14.42 2.16
CA SER A 111 15.99 14.34 1.07
C SER A 111 16.63 14.01 -0.29
N ILE A 112 17.79 14.58 -0.63
CA ILE A 112 18.45 14.33 -1.92
C ILE A 112 18.82 12.85 -2.08
N PRO A 113 19.56 12.20 -1.15
CA PRO A 113 19.86 10.77 -1.27
C PRO A 113 18.60 9.90 -1.38
N LEU A 114 17.55 10.20 -0.61
CA LEU A 114 16.29 9.44 -0.70
C LEU A 114 15.61 9.62 -2.06
N PHE A 115 15.63 10.82 -2.61
CA PHE A 115 15.08 11.10 -3.93
C PHE A 115 15.88 10.40 -5.04
N THR A 116 17.20 10.23 -4.87
CA THR A 116 18.00 9.46 -5.85
C THR A 116 17.59 7.98 -5.94
N VAL A 117 17.00 7.41 -4.87
CA VAL A 117 16.40 6.05 -4.93
C VAL A 117 15.19 6.02 -5.86
N TYR A 118 14.33 7.03 -5.81
CA TYR A 118 13.18 7.11 -6.71
C TYR A 118 13.61 7.25 -8.17
N VAL A 119 14.57 8.14 -8.44
CA VAL A 119 15.10 8.35 -9.80
C VAL A 119 15.78 7.08 -10.32
N SER A 120 16.52 6.36 -9.46
CA SER A 120 17.20 5.13 -9.86
C SER A 120 16.22 3.99 -10.15
N LEU A 121 15.14 3.87 -9.38
CA LEU A 121 14.03 2.96 -9.67
C LEU A 121 13.41 3.25 -11.04
N GLY A 122 13.10 4.51 -11.32
CA GLY A 122 12.53 4.93 -12.61
C GLY A 122 13.45 4.61 -13.79
N LEU A 123 14.75 4.93 -13.68
CA LEU A 123 15.73 4.65 -14.73
C LEU A 123 16.00 3.15 -14.91
N SER A 124 16.08 2.39 -13.83
CA SER A 124 16.30 0.94 -13.87
C SER A 124 15.22 0.23 -14.68
N LEU A 125 13.97 0.68 -14.54
CA LEU A 125 12.84 0.10 -15.26
C LEU A 125 12.73 0.64 -16.69
N PHE A 126 12.93 1.94 -16.90
CA PHE A 126 12.90 2.52 -18.25
C PHE A 126 14.00 1.97 -19.16
N LEU A 127 15.18 1.69 -18.61
CA LEU A 127 16.34 1.20 -19.36
C LEU A 127 16.56 -0.32 -19.23
N GLY A 128 15.69 -1.02 -18.48
CA GLY A 128 15.79 -2.46 -18.24
C GLY A 128 17.11 -2.90 -17.60
N ASN A 129 17.78 -2.01 -16.86
CA ASN A 129 19.14 -2.26 -16.35
C ASN A 129 19.30 -1.81 -14.89
N TRP A 130 19.47 -2.81 -14.02
CA TRP A 130 19.69 -2.62 -12.58
C TRP A 130 21.00 -1.89 -12.24
N CYS A 131 21.96 -1.79 -13.16
CA CYS A 131 23.22 -1.06 -12.94
C CYS A 131 22.99 0.42 -12.59
N TRP A 132 21.87 1.02 -13.01
CA TRP A 132 21.55 2.42 -12.68
C TRP A 132 21.38 2.67 -11.18
N MET A 133 20.94 1.66 -10.42
CA MET A 133 20.89 1.75 -8.96
C MET A 133 22.29 1.88 -8.35
N LEU A 134 23.26 1.11 -8.86
CA LEU A 134 24.66 1.19 -8.41
C LEU A 134 25.29 2.53 -8.78
N THR A 135 25.07 3.01 -10.02
CA THR A 135 25.63 4.28 -10.48
C THR A 135 25.12 5.46 -9.66
N LEU A 136 23.80 5.54 -9.42
CA LEU A 136 23.23 6.64 -8.63
C LEU A 136 23.54 6.51 -7.13
N GLY A 137 23.67 5.29 -6.61
CA GLY A 137 24.18 5.06 -5.26
C GLY A 137 25.61 5.59 -5.08
N LEU A 138 26.50 5.36 -6.06
CA LEU A 138 27.86 5.91 -6.04
C LEU A 138 27.87 7.43 -6.14
N VAL A 139 27.02 8.03 -6.98
CA VAL A 139 26.87 9.50 -7.06
C VAL A 139 26.41 10.07 -5.73
N ALA A 140 25.44 9.44 -5.07
CA ALA A 140 24.97 9.86 -3.75
C ALA A 140 26.08 9.74 -2.69
N LEU A 141 26.88 8.68 -2.70
CA LEU A 141 28.03 8.52 -1.79
C LEU A 141 29.11 9.58 -2.04
N MET A 142 29.46 9.86 -3.30
CA MET A 142 30.39 10.93 -3.65
C MET A 142 29.88 12.30 -3.23
N TYR A 143 28.58 12.54 -3.38
CA TYR A 143 27.92 13.77 -2.93
C TYR A 143 28.00 13.94 -1.42
N LEU A 144 27.70 12.88 -0.65
CA LEU A 144 27.82 12.89 0.81
C LEU A 144 29.28 13.13 1.25
N PHE A 145 30.25 12.52 0.55
CA PHE A 145 31.66 12.75 0.79
C PHE A 145 32.08 14.21 0.50
N TYR A 146 31.61 14.79 -0.59
CA TYR A 146 31.85 16.19 -0.93
C TYR A 146 31.32 17.14 0.16
N LEU A 147 30.09 16.91 0.63
CA LEU A 147 29.51 17.71 1.70
C LEU A 147 30.29 17.57 3.03
N CYS A 148 30.91 16.41 3.28
CA CYS A 148 31.78 16.22 4.43
C CYS A 148 33.04 17.08 4.37
N LEU A 149 33.69 17.14 3.20
CA LEU A 149 34.90 17.96 3.04
C LEU A 149 34.59 19.46 3.19
N TYR A 150 33.42 19.89 2.74
CA TYR A 150 33.03 21.30 2.76
C TYR A 150 32.48 21.78 4.10
N SER A 151 31.99 20.88 4.96
CA SER A 151 31.35 21.23 6.23
C SER A 151 32.32 21.56 7.37
N GLY A 152 33.64 21.48 7.13
CA GLY A 152 34.66 22.00 8.05
C GLY A 152 34.88 21.19 9.33
N PHE A 153 34.30 19.99 9.44
CA PHE A 153 34.52 19.10 10.58
C PHE A 153 35.93 18.51 10.54
N GLY A 154 36.66 18.55 11.66
CA GLY A 154 37.99 17.95 11.75
C GLY A 154 37.97 16.46 11.39
N VAL A 155 38.87 16.03 10.50
CA VAL A 155 38.87 14.72 9.82
C VAL A 155 38.66 13.52 10.76
N VAL A 156 39.22 13.57 11.98
CA VAL A 156 39.22 12.43 12.91
C VAL A 156 37.95 12.36 13.78
N LYS A 157 37.46 13.49 14.31
CA LYS A 157 36.23 13.51 15.12
C LYS A 157 34.98 13.52 14.25
N GLY A 158 34.97 14.33 13.18
CA GLY A 158 33.89 14.37 12.20
C GLY A 158 33.78 13.08 11.38
N GLY A 159 34.90 12.37 11.15
CA GLY A 159 34.90 11.14 10.36
C GLY A 159 34.04 10.01 10.96
N LYS A 160 34.03 9.83 12.28
CA LYS A 160 33.20 8.80 12.93
C LYS A 160 31.70 9.11 12.84
N GLU A 161 31.32 10.35 13.15
CA GLU A 161 29.93 10.81 13.04
C GLU A 161 29.47 10.80 11.57
N PHE A 162 30.36 11.12 10.64
CA PHE A 162 30.11 11.06 9.20
C PHE A 162 29.82 9.65 8.70
N VAL A 163 30.69 8.67 9.01
CA VAL A 163 30.46 7.27 8.60
C VAL A 163 29.13 6.77 9.15
N PHE A 164 28.80 7.15 10.39
CA PHE A 164 27.52 6.81 10.99
C PHE A 164 26.33 7.46 10.25
N LEU A 165 26.43 8.72 9.87
CA LEU A 165 25.38 9.41 9.09
C LEU A 165 25.23 8.82 7.70
N VAL A 166 26.31 8.53 6.99
CA VAL A 166 26.26 7.87 5.68
C VAL A 166 25.57 6.51 5.79
N ALA A 167 25.94 5.71 6.80
CA ALA A 167 25.29 4.43 7.07
C ALA A 167 23.80 4.61 7.38
N ALA A 168 23.46 5.59 8.21
CA ALA A 168 22.07 5.90 8.52
C ALA A 168 21.29 6.37 7.28
N THR A 169 21.92 7.11 6.35
CA THR A 169 21.27 7.65 5.15
C THR A 169 21.00 6.48 4.21
N PHE A 170 21.98 5.57 4.10
CA PHE A 170 21.83 4.33 3.37
C PHE A 170 20.69 3.46 3.93
N CYS A 171 20.64 3.24 5.25
CA CYS A 171 19.53 2.52 5.88
C CYS A 171 18.17 3.19 5.63
N SER A 172 18.12 4.52 5.75
CA SER A 172 16.90 5.30 5.45
C SER A 172 16.48 5.17 3.99
N ALA A 173 17.45 5.10 3.07
CA ALA A 173 17.23 4.88 1.64
C ALA A 173 16.64 3.48 1.37
N VAL A 174 17.09 2.46 2.09
CA VAL A 174 16.48 1.12 2.05
C VAL A 174 15.06 1.14 2.60
N PHE A 175 14.78 1.88 3.66
CA PHE A 175 13.43 1.97 4.23
C PHE A 175 12.46 2.73 3.34
N ILE A 176 12.89 3.82 2.70
CA ILE A 176 12.03 4.60 1.80
C ILE A 176 11.80 3.90 0.46
N PHE A 177 12.60 2.89 0.13
CA PHE A 177 12.45 2.10 -1.09
C PHE A 177 11.03 1.54 -1.22
N PHE A 178 10.47 0.95 -0.15
CA PHE A 178 9.15 0.33 -0.19
C PHE A 178 8.00 1.30 -0.53
N PRO A 179 7.82 2.44 0.18
CA PRO A 179 6.76 3.38 -0.17
C PRO A 179 6.97 4.05 -1.54
N LEU A 180 8.22 4.27 -1.97
CA LEU A 180 8.51 4.82 -3.30
C LEU A 180 8.26 3.80 -4.42
N TYR A 181 8.60 2.53 -4.19
CA TYR A 181 8.28 1.43 -5.08
C TYR A 181 6.77 1.25 -5.21
N LEU A 182 6.02 1.39 -4.12
CA LEU A 182 4.55 1.37 -4.15
C LEU A 182 4.00 2.49 -5.04
N VAL A 183 4.41 3.75 -4.81
CA VAL A 183 4.00 4.89 -5.64
C VAL A 183 4.35 4.67 -7.11
N PHE A 184 5.55 4.15 -7.36
CA PHE A 184 5.99 3.83 -8.70
C PHE A 184 5.09 2.77 -9.36
N ARG A 185 4.84 1.64 -8.69
CA ARG A 185 3.96 0.58 -9.23
C ARG A 185 2.54 1.08 -9.46
N LEU A 186 1.99 1.89 -8.57
CA LEU A 186 0.69 2.51 -8.76
C LEU A 186 0.66 3.42 -10.00
N SER A 187 1.76 4.12 -10.28
CA SER A 187 1.88 4.96 -11.49
C SER A 187 1.92 4.13 -12.77
N VAL A 188 2.61 2.97 -12.77
CA VAL A 188 2.69 2.12 -13.98
C VAL A 188 1.39 1.36 -14.22
N VAL A 189 0.84 0.73 -13.18
CA VAL A 189 -0.36 -0.13 -13.29
C VAL A 189 -1.60 0.66 -13.70
N GLU A 190 -1.73 1.92 -13.30
CA GLU A 190 -2.95 2.69 -13.52
C GLU A 190 -3.26 3.02 -14.99
N PHE A 191 -2.25 3.02 -15.86
CA PHE A 191 -2.45 3.59 -17.20
C PHE A 191 -2.18 2.63 -18.36
N GLU A 192 -1.81 1.36 -18.11
CA GLU A 192 -1.42 0.29 -19.08
C GLU A 192 -0.36 0.70 -20.14
N SER A 193 -0.05 1.98 -20.18
CA SER A 193 0.84 2.74 -21.02
C SER A 193 1.31 3.90 -20.15
N ILE A 194 2.57 4.25 -20.28
CA ILE A 194 3.17 5.32 -19.52
C ILE A 194 2.57 6.67 -20.00
N SER A 195 1.50 7.13 -19.36
CA SER A 195 0.94 8.46 -19.64
C SER A 195 1.70 9.54 -18.87
N ASP A 196 1.92 10.70 -19.50
CA ASP A 196 2.60 11.85 -18.87
C ASP A 196 1.94 12.26 -17.55
N ARG A 197 0.61 12.13 -17.49
CA ARG A 197 -0.18 12.42 -16.29
C ARG A 197 0.17 11.47 -15.14
N SER A 198 0.37 10.19 -15.43
CA SER A 198 0.74 9.21 -14.40
C SER A 198 2.11 9.50 -13.80
N TRP A 199 3.10 9.77 -14.65
CA TRP A 199 4.44 10.12 -14.18
C TRP A 199 4.43 11.39 -13.35
N PHE A 200 3.66 12.39 -13.76
CA PHE A 200 3.54 13.62 -13.00
C PHE A 200 2.94 13.39 -11.60
N LEU A 201 1.86 12.61 -11.50
CA LEU A 201 1.22 12.26 -10.24
C LEU A 201 2.11 11.36 -9.36
N GLY A 202 2.81 10.40 -9.97
CA GLY A 202 3.80 9.55 -9.31
C GLY A 202 4.96 10.36 -8.73
N PHE A 203 5.52 11.26 -9.54
CA PHE A 203 6.59 12.17 -9.12
C PHE A 203 6.15 13.08 -7.99
N LEU A 204 4.96 13.69 -8.08
CA LEU A 204 4.41 14.55 -7.03
C LEU A 204 4.20 13.77 -5.73
N SER A 205 3.70 12.53 -5.82
CA SER A 205 3.51 11.65 -4.67
C SER A 205 4.85 11.24 -4.04
N ALA A 206 5.86 10.92 -4.85
CA ALA A 206 7.20 10.60 -4.38
C ALA A 206 7.86 11.80 -3.67
N MET A 207 7.76 12.99 -4.26
CA MET A 207 8.21 14.24 -3.63
C MET A 207 7.52 14.48 -2.28
N PHE A 208 6.20 14.22 -2.21
CA PHE A 208 5.44 14.34 -0.97
C PHE A 208 5.90 13.32 0.09
N ILE A 209 6.15 12.06 -0.28
CA ILE A 209 6.67 11.04 0.65
C ILE A 209 8.06 11.41 1.19
N VAL A 210 8.94 11.92 0.32
CA VAL A 210 10.25 12.41 0.75
C VAL A 210 10.09 13.60 1.71
N PHE A 211 9.17 14.53 1.41
CA PHE A 211 8.85 15.65 2.29
C PHE A 211 8.32 15.17 3.65
N ILE A 212 7.40 14.21 3.68
CA ILE A 212 6.87 13.62 4.91
C ILE A 212 7.98 12.98 5.76
N ASN A 213 8.88 12.21 5.14
CA ASN A 213 10.01 11.62 5.86
C ASN A 213 11.00 12.68 6.35
N THR A 214 11.18 13.77 5.61
CA THR A 214 12.01 14.92 6.02
C THR A 214 11.38 15.64 7.22
N ALA A 215 10.06 15.82 7.20
CA ALA A 215 9.31 16.38 8.32
C ALA A 215 9.35 15.46 9.56
N SER A 216 9.24 14.14 9.36
CA SER A 216 9.39 13.12 10.40
C SER A 216 10.78 13.17 11.06
N ALA A 217 11.83 13.19 10.24
CA ALA A 217 13.23 13.33 10.64
C ALA A 217 13.55 14.65 11.37
N SER A 218 12.72 15.68 11.18
CA SER A 218 12.92 16.98 11.83
C SER A 218 12.77 16.86 13.36
N PRO A 219 13.81 17.24 14.12
CA PRO A 219 13.79 17.26 15.58
C PRO A 219 12.89 18.39 16.08
N GLN A 220 11.60 18.09 16.19
CA GLN A 220 10.63 18.98 16.81
C GLN A 220 10.38 18.51 18.25
N GLY A 221 10.44 19.43 19.21
CA GLY A 221 10.08 19.20 20.62
C GLY A 221 8.57 19.02 20.82
N ALA A 222 7.93 18.19 19.99
CA ALA A 222 6.53 17.86 20.11
C ALA A 222 6.30 17.05 21.39
N SER A 223 5.26 17.40 22.17
CA SER A 223 4.88 16.70 23.40
C SER A 223 4.49 15.23 23.17
N SER A 224 4.16 14.85 21.94
CA SER A 224 3.74 13.49 21.56
C SER A 224 4.37 13.07 20.22
N PRO A 225 5.58 12.48 20.20
CA PRO A 225 6.27 12.10 18.97
C PRO A 225 5.44 11.11 18.14
N TYR A 226 4.78 10.14 18.78
CA TYR A 226 3.95 9.14 18.09
C TYR A 226 2.74 9.75 17.35
N ALA A 227 2.11 10.79 17.91
CA ALA A 227 0.97 11.44 17.26
C ALA A 227 1.40 12.18 15.99
N LYS A 228 2.60 12.80 16.00
CA LYS A 228 3.19 13.43 14.81
C LYS A 228 3.41 12.40 13.71
N GLU A 229 4.06 11.27 14.02
CA GLU A 229 4.33 10.21 13.04
C GLU A 229 3.04 9.60 12.49
N PHE A 230 2.04 9.39 13.34
CA PHE A 230 0.73 8.90 12.90
C PHE A 230 0.04 9.86 11.92
N VAL A 231 0.02 11.17 12.22
CA VAL A 231 -0.58 12.19 11.35
C VAL A 231 0.18 12.28 10.02
N LEU A 232 1.51 12.28 10.06
CA LEU A 232 2.35 12.31 8.86
C LEU A 232 2.14 11.08 7.98
N GLY A 233 2.09 9.89 8.58
CA GLY A 233 1.78 8.64 7.86
C GLY A 233 0.40 8.68 7.24
N LEU A 234 -0.60 9.17 7.97
CA LEU A 234 -1.97 9.30 7.47
C LEU A 234 -2.04 10.27 6.29
N MET A 235 -1.35 11.40 6.37
CA MET A 235 -1.23 12.35 5.25
C MET A 235 -0.59 11.71 4.01
N ALA A 236 0.48 10.92 4.18
CA ALA A 236 1.13 10.22 3.07
C ALA A 236 0.18 9.20 2.41
N ILE A 237 -0.53 8.39 3.20
CA ILE A 237 -1.50 7.43 2.69
C ILE A 237 -2.64 8.13 1.93
N VAL A 238 -3.21 9.19 2.51
CA VAL A 238 -4.29 9.95 1.88
C VAL A 238 -3.82 10.57 0.57
N MET A 239 -2.60 11.12 0.51
CA MET A 239 -2.02 11.66 -0.72
C MET A 239 -1.91 10.59 -1.82
N ILE A 240 -1.42 9.39 -1.48
CA ILE A 240 -1.33 8.28 -2.45
C ILE A 240 -2.71 7.92 -2.99
N PHE A 241 -3.71 7.77 -2.12
CA PHE A 241 -5.06 7.43 -2.59
C PHE A 241 -5.70 8.53 -3.44
N ILE A 242 -5.49 9.81 -3.09
CA ILE A 242 -5.97 10.93 -3.91
C ILE A 242 -5.27 10.96 -5.27
N SER A 243 -3.95 10.73 -5.30
CA SER A 243 -3.16 10.77 -6.54
C SER A 243 -3.58 9.70 -7.55
N PHE A 244 -3.86 8.49 -7.08
CA PHE A 244 -4.15 7.36 -7.97
C PHE A 244 -5.64 7.06 -8.10
N GLY A 245 -6.52 7.65 -7.28
CA GLY A 245 -7.97 7.46 -7.39
C GLY A 245 -8.47 6.05 -7.08
N ARG A 246 -7.60 5.16 -6.57
CA ARG A 246 -7.86 3.72 -6.41
C ARG A 246 -8.24 3.33 -4.98
N PHE A 247 -9.26 4.01 -4.44
CA PHE A 247 -9.86 3.62 -3.16
C PHE A 247 -10.58 2.26 -3.25
N ASP A 248 -10.99 1.88 -4.47
CA ASP A 248 -11.62 0.60 -4.80
C ASP A 248 -10.68 -0.60 -4.61
N ARG A 249 -9.37 -0.45 -4.84
CA ARG A 249 -8.40 -1.56 -4.73
C ARG A 249 -8.33 -2.20 -3.35
N ILE A 250 -8.58 -1.44 -2.26
CA ILE A 250 -8.59 -2.02 -0.91
C ILE A 250 -9.74 -3.03 -0.78
N PRO A 251 -11.03 -2.65 -1.02
CA PRO A 251 -12.12 -3.60 -1.05
C PRO A 251 -11.85 -4.82 -1.95
N TYR A 252 -11.40 -4.62 -3.20
CA TYR A 252 -11.11 -5.73 -4.12
C TYR A 252 -10.02 -6.68 -3.57
N GLY A 253 -8.88 -6.14 -3.12
CA GLY A 253 -7.79 -6.95 -2.58
C GLY A 253 -8.17 -7.69 -1.29
N VAL A 254 -8.98 -7.09 -0.42
CA VAL A 254 -9.50 -7.77 0.77
C VAL A 254 -10.39 -8.96 0.36
N MET A 255 -11.30 -8.78 -0.59
CA MET A 255 -12.16 -9.88 -1.05
C MET A 255 -11.35 -11.00 -1.73
N GLU A 256 -10.31 -10.64 -2.46
CA GLU A 256 -9.44 -11.58 -3.15
C GLU A 256 -8.58 -12.42 -2.18
N ILE A 257 -7.97 -11.78 -1.17
CA ILE A 257 -7.16 -12.45 -0.14
C ILE A 257 -7.98 -13.53 0.57
N TYR A 258 -9.23 -13.22 0.89
CA TYR A 258 -10.12 -14.15 1.58
C TYR A 258 -10.90 -15.08 0.65
N LYS A 259 -10.72 -14.95 -0.67
CA LYS A 259 -11.43 -15.73 -1.69
C LYS A 259 -12.96 -15.62 -1.55
N PHE A 260 -13.43 -14.41 -1.24
CA PHE A 260 -14.85 -14.06 -1.17
C PHE A 260 -15.38 -13.41 -2.46
N GLY A 261 -14.49 -12.84 -3.27
CA GLY A 261 -14.81 -12.16 -4.51
C GLY A 261 -13.55 -11.70 -5.21
N ASN A 262 -13.71 -11.13 -6.41
CA ASN A 262 -12.60 -10.73 -7.29
C ASN A 262 -11.62 -11.87 -7.58
N ILE A 263 -12.14 -13.07 -7.85
CA ILE A 263 -11.31 -14.25 -8.12
C ILE A 263 -11.31 -14.51 -9.63
N GLU A 264 -10.16 -14.35 -10.25
CA GLU A 264 -9.94 -14.76 -11.64
C GLU A 264 -9.73 -16.29 -11.69
N ALA A 265 -10.74 -17.00 -12.19
CA ALA A 265 -10.70 -18.44 -12.37
C ALA A 265 -10.40 -18.77 -13.84
N SER A 266 -9.32 -19.50 -14.09
CA SER A 266 -9.01 -20.03 -15.43
C SER A 266 -10.01 -21.09 -15.86
N GLU A 267 -10.48 -21.90 -14.90
CA GLU A 267 -11.49 -22.94 -15.12
C GLU A 267 -12.49 -22.94 -13.97
N LEU A 268 -13.78 -22.88 -14.30
CA LEU A 268 -14.89 -23.07 -13.38
C LEU A 268 -15.60 -24.39 -13.71
N VAL A 269 -15.56 -25.35 -12.79
CA VAL A 269 -16.21 -26.65 -12.94
C VAL A 269 -17.62 -26.57 -12.36
N LEU A 270 -18.61 -26.76 -13.21
CA LEU A 270 -20.02 -26.68 -12.86
C LEU A 270 -20.64 -28.08 -12.82
N LYS A 271 -21.63 -28.23 -11.95
CA LYS A 271 -22.54 -29.38 -11.92
C LYS A 271 -23.62 -29.20 -13.00
N ARG A 272 -24.35 -30.27 -13.26
CA ARG A 272 -25.43 -30.35 -14.26
C ARG A 272 -26.34 -29.12 -14.32
N GLU A 273 -26.86 -28.66 -13.18
CA GLU A 273 -27.74 -27.48 -13.11
C GLU A 273 -27.07 -26.21 -13.65
N GLY A 274 -25.81 -25.97 -13.26
CA GLY A 274 -25.04 -24.84 -13.75
C GLY A 274 -24.70 -24.99 -15.24
N CYS A 275 -24.42 -26.21 -15.69
CA CYS A 275 -24.18 -26.49 -17.10
C CYS A 275 -25.41 -26.20 -17.98
N GLU A 276 -26.59 -26.61 -17.53
CA GLU A 276 -27.85 -26.35 -18.24
C GLU A 276 -28.12 -24.84 -18.31
N LEU A 277 -27.85 -24.08 -17.24
CA LEU A 277 -27.95 -22.62 -17.24
C LEU A 277 -26.97 -21.97 -18.23
N PHE A 278 -25.68 -22.32 -18.18
CA PHE A 278 -24.67 -21.72 -19.07
C PHE A 278 -24.91 -22.06 -20.55
N LYS A 279 -25.38 -23.29 -20.84
CA LYS A 279 -25.81 -23.68 -22.19
C LYS A 279 -27.03 -22.89 -22.66
N SER A 280 -28.00 -22.62 -21.77
CA SER A 280 -29.18 -21.81 -22.11
C SER A 280 -28.83 -20.34 -22.39
N LEU A 281 -27.73 -19.87 -21.79
CA LEU A 281 -27.14 -18.56 -22.03
C LEU A 281 -26.12 -18.60 -23.16
N GLU A 282 -26.08 -19.63 -24.00
CA GLU A 282 -25.17 -19.73 -25.16
C GLU A 282 -23.70 -19.45 -24.81
N ILE A 283 -23.25 -19.76 -23.59
CA ILE A 283 -21.86 -19.65 -23.18
C ILE A 283 -21.14 -20.94 -23.59
N ASN A 284 -19.95 -20.81 -24.18
CA ASN A 284 -19.13 -21.95 -24.56
C ASN A 284 -18.72 -22.75 -23.32
N VAL A 285 -19.25 -23.97 -23.20
CA VAL A 285 -18.92 -24.91 -22.12
C VAL A 285 -18.26 -26.16 -22.67
N LEU A 286 -17.23 -26.65 -21.98
CA LEU A 286 -16.59 -27.93 -22.28
C LEU A 286 -17.24 -29.02 -21.44
N ASP A 287 -18.04 -29.88 -22.07
CA ASP A 287 -18.66 -31.01 -21.39
C ASP A 287 -17.59 -32.03 -20.94
N LYS A 288 -17.66 -32.44 -19.67
CA LYS A 288 -16.89 -33.54 -19.10
C LYS A 288 -17.83 -34.69 -18.74
N ASP A 289 -17.27 -35.90 -18.72
CA ASP A 289 -18.03 -37.09 -18.31
C ASP A 289 -18.61 -36.93 -16.89
N GLY A 290 -19.80 -37.50 -16.66
CA GLY A 290 -20.46 -37.48 -15.35
C GLY A 290 -21.36 -36.25 -15.10
N GLY A 291 -21.73 -35.50 -16.13
CA GLY A 291 -22.65 -34.36 -15.99
C GLY A 291 -22.00 -33.12 -15.38
N LEU A 292 -20.68 -33.02 -15.51
CA LEU A 292 -19.90 -31.83 -15.19
C LEU A 292 -19.58 -31.08 -16.49
N CYS A 293 -19.41 -29.78 -16.42
CA CYS A 293 -18.87 -28.99 -17.51
C CYS A 293 -17.86 -27.98 -16.98
N VAL A 294 -16.99 -27.50 -17.86
CA VAL A 294 -15.98 -26.50 -17.55
C VAL A 294 -16.24 -25.25 -18.37
N VAL A 295 -16.25 -24.12 -17.68
CA VAL A 295 -16.25 -22.79 -18.28
C VAL A 295 -14.87 -22.18 -18.07
N LYS A 296 -14.30 -21.56 -19.10
CA LYS A 296 -13.00 -20.91 -19.01
C LYS A 296 -13.14 -19.43 -18.70
N ASP A 297 -12.09 -18.86 -18.11
CA ASP A 297 -11.92 -17.42 -17.93
C ASP A 297 -13.14 -16.74 -17.29
N VAL A 298 -13.46 -17.17 -16.07
CA VAL A 298 -14.59 -16.64 -15.30
C VAL A 298 -14.07 -15.79 -14.14
N LEU A 299 -14.60 -14.58 -14.00
CA LEU A 299 -14.38 -13.73 -12.84
C LEU A 299 -15.48 -13.97 -11.80
N ILE A 300 -15.10 -14.55 -10.65
CA ILE A 300 -16.03 -14.72 -9.52
C ILE A 300 -16.04 -13.41 -8.73
N LEU A 301 -17.05 -12.57 -9.00
CA LEU A 301 -17.27 -11.30 -8.30
C LEU A 301 -17.73 -11.50 -6.85
N SER A 302 -18.48 -12.55 -6.55
CA SER A 302 -18.80 -12.89 -5.15
C SER A 302 -19.09 -14.36 -4.98
N ARG A 303 -18.68 -14.92 -3.85
CA ARG A 303 -19.01 -16.28 -3.39
C ARG A 303 -19.72 -16.28 -2.03
N LEU A 304 -20.15 -15.12 -1.56
CA LEU A 304 -20.82 -15.00 -0.26
C LEU A 304 -22.32 -15.25 -0.40
N GLY A 305 -22.86 -16.04 0.52
CA GLY A 305 -24.27 -16.37 0.56
C GLY A 305 -24.61 -17.64 -0.24
N ARG A 306 -25.88 -17.74 -0.63
CA ARG A 306 -26.43 -18.91 -1.34
C ARG A 306 -26.10 -18.90 -2.83
N GLU A 307 -25.86 -17.72 -3.38
CA GLU A 307 -25.58 -17.50 -4.78
C GLU A 307 -24.18 -16.90 -4.94
N ALA A 308 -23.45 -17.41 -5.91
CA ALA A 308 -22.24 -16.80 -6.44
C ALA A 308 -22.62 -15.81 -7.55
N TYR A 309 -21.95 -14.67 -7.57
CA TYR A 309 -22.08 -13.68 -8.64
C TYR A 309 -20.84 -13.77 -9.54
N LEU A 310 -21.08 -14.04 -10.82
CA LEU A 310 -20.06 -14.38 -11.80
C LEU A 310 -20.10 -13.36 -12.95
N GLU A 311 -18.94 -13.05 -13.49
CA GLU A 311 -18.75 -12.29 -14.71
C GLU A 311 -17.99 -13.16 -15.71
N VAL A 312 -18.55 -13.30 -16.91
CA VAL A 312 -18.04 -14.18 -17.97
C VAL A 312 -17.88 -13.36 -19.24
N ASP A 313 -16.68 -13.36 -19.81
CA ASP A 313 -16.43 -12.72 -21.10
C ASP A 313 -17.06 -13.53 -22.23
N ARG A 314 -17.72 -12.83 -23.15
CA ARG A 314 -18.26 -13.40 -24.38
C ARG A 314 -17.44 -12.86 -25.54
N ASP A 315 -17.01 -13.75 -26.44
CA ASP A 315 -16.05 -13.47 -27.52
C ASP A 315 -16.41 -12.25 -28.41
N ASP A 316 -17.67 -11.80 -28.44
CA ASP A 316 -18.16 -10.67 -29.26
C ASP A 316 -19.12 -9.69 -28.55
N LEU A 317 -19.30 -9.77 -27.22
CA LEU A 317 -20.28 -8.96 -26.46
C LEU A 317 -19.71 -8.42 -25.14
N GLU A 318 -20.36 -7.42 -24.54
CA GLU A 318 -20.07 -6.99 -23.17
C GLU A 318 -20.11 -8.19 -22.20
N SER A 319 -19.26 -8.14 -21.18
CA SER A 319 -19.15 -9.19 -20.16
C SER A 319 -20.52 -9.47 -19.51
N LEU A 320 -20.89 -10.74 -19.44
CA LEU A 320 -22.18 -11.15 -18.90
C LEU A 320 -22.04 -11.38 -17.39
N LYS A 321 -22.80 -10.62 -16.61
CA LYS A 321 -22.92 -10.80 -15.16
C LYS A 321 -24.15 -11.62 -14.82
N LEU A 322 -23.97 -12.69 -14.06
CA LEU A 322 -25.05 -13.62 -13.70
C LEU A 322 -24.88 -14.18 -12.29
N THR A 323 -26.00 -14.51 -11.65
CA THR A 323 -26.00 -15.25 -10.38
C THR A 323 -26.16 -16.75 -10.64
N LEU A 324 -25.45 -17.55 -9.86
CA LEU A 324 -25.51 -19.00 -9.91
C LEU A 324 -25.56 -19.53 -8.48
N SER A 325 -26.37 -20.55 -8.20
CA SER A 325 -26.32 -21.19 -6.88
C SER A 325 -24.91 -21.67 -6.57
N SER A 326 -24.39 -21.31 -5.38
CA SER A 326 -23.07 -21.74 -4.91
C SER A 326 -22.96 -23.27 -4.85
N SER A 327 -24.08 -24.00 -4.72
CA SER A 327 -24.10 -25.46 -4.75
C SER A 327 -23.87 -26.06 -6.13
N SER A 328 -24.10 -25.29 -7.20
CA SER A 328 -23.93 -25.72 -8.60
C SER A 328 -22.48 -25.57 -9.08
N ILE A 329 -21.63 -24.89 -8.31
CA ILE A 329 -20.18 -24.83 -8.53
C ILE A 329 -19.54 -26.03 -7.82
N ALA A 330 -18.83 -26.88 -8.57
CA ALA A 330 -18.12 -28.03 -8.01
C ALA A 330 -16.72 -27.63 -7.52
N SER A 331 -15.98 -26.88 -8.34
CA SER A 331 -14.64 -26.39 -8.03
C SER A 331 -14.24 -25.28 -9.01
N TRP A 332 -13.15 -24.58 -8.72
CA TRP A 332 -12.51 -23.66 -9.67
C TRP A 332 -10.99 -23.78 -9.56
N THR A 333 -10.30 -23.45 -10.64
CA THR A 333 -8.85 -23.36 -10.72
C THR A 333 -8.48 -21.88 -10.86
N LEU A 334 -7.53 -21.42 -10.06
CA LEU A 334 -7.03 -20.05 -10.17
C LEU A 334 -6.31 -19.88 -11.50
N ARG A 335 -6.51 -18.73 -12.14
CA ARG A 335 -5.61 -18.32 -13.23
C ARG A 335 -4.23 -18.16 -12.61
N GLU A 336 -3.27 -18.96 -13.06
CA GLU A 336 -1.88 -18.64 -12.78
C GLU A 336 -1.67 -17.25 -13.37
N SER A 337 -1.34 -16.27 -12.53
CA SER A 337 -0.81 -15.01 -13.02
C SER A 337 0.34 -15.42 -13.91
N GLN A 338 0.18 -15.31 -15.23
CA GLN A 338 1.30 -15.50 -16.15
C GLN A 338 2.37 -14.58 -15.60
N GLY A 339 3.41 -15.17 -15.02
CA GLY A 339 4.48 -14.40 -14.41
C GLY A 339 4.93 -13.40 -15.45
N ASP A 340 5.15 -12.16 -15.00
CA ASP A 340 5.84 -11.13 -15.76
C ASP A 340 7.20 -11.70 -16.25
N GLU A 341 7.19 -12.49 -17.33
CA GLU A 341 8.36 -12.81 -18.14
C GLU A 341 8.58 -11.57 -19.01
N SER A 342 9.09 -10.51 -18.39
CA SER A 342 9.62 -9.32 -19.05
C SER A 342 10.93 -8.91 -18.42
#